data_AF-A0AA35YKS3-F1
#
_entry.id   AF-A0AA35YKS3-F1
#
_cell.length_a   1.000
_cell.length_b   1.000
_cell.length_c   1.000
_cell.angle_alpha   90.00
_cell.angle_beta   90.00
_cell.angle_gamma   90.00
#
_symmetry.space_group_name_H-M   'P 1'
#
loop_
_entity.id
_entity.type
_entity.pdbx_description
1 polymer ?
#
loop_
_entity_poly.entity_id
_entity_poly.type
_entity_poly.pdbx_seq_one_letter_code
_entity_poly.pdbx_strand_id
1 'polypeptide(L)'
;MGFEGKSGCSKLKRRKLAINWKQLVPSSSGDDDRPTELLVTSKRKSKCGRSEGDAQENDKEDLELQTKSYDDITEYIARSKRFLVTLSDKLPDRGEKLKATLQRYEDELERRNKLELEKSAKLLFLQVLPEAKGNVTRSLHHQQC
;
A
#
# COMPACT_ATOMS: atom_id res chain seq x y z
N MET A 1 -54.09 -6.57 17.73
CA MET A 1 -53.40 -5.51 16.95
C MET A 1 -52.41 -6.19 16.03
N GLY A 2 -52.72 -6.26 14.73
CA GLY A 2 -51.87 -6.89 13.72
C GLY A 2 -51.03 -5.85 12.98
N PHE A 3 -49.74 -6.11 12.82
CA PHE A 3 -48.86 -5.35 11.93
C PHE A 3 -48.42 -6.28 10.80
N GLU A 4 -49.18 -6.27 9.70
CA GLU A 4 -48.74 -6.85 8.43
C GLU A 4 -47.83 -5.84 7.72
N GLY A 5 -46.51 -5.97 7.91
CA GLY A 5 -45.52 -5.27 7.10
C GLY A 5 -45.36 -5.93 5.73
N LYS A 6 -46.16 -5.53 4.74
CA LYS A 6 -45.98 -5.94 3.34
C LYS A 6 -44.77 -5.22 2.74
N SER A 7 -43.58 -5.80 2.85
CA SER A 7 -42.41 -5.35 2.08
C SER A 7 -42.51 -5.83 0.63
N GLY A 8 -43.11 -5.01 -0.23
CA GLY A 8 -43.13 -5.24 -1.67
C GLY A 8 -41.74 -5.04 -2.27
N CYS A 9 -41.02 -6.13 -2.54
CA CYS A 9 -39.80 -6.10 -3.35
C CYS A 9 -40.18 -5.87 -4.82
N SER A 10 -40.09 -4.62 -5.30
CA SER A 10 -40.29 -4.32 -6.71
C SER A 10 -39.13 -4.86 -7.55
N LYS A 11 -39.40 -5.90 -8.35
CA LYS A 11 -38.46 -6.45 -9.33
C LYS A 11 -38.23 -5.41 -10.44
N LEU A 12 -37.19 -4.58 -10.30
CA LEU A 12 -36.71 -3.74 -11.39
C LEU A 12 -36.20 -4.63 -12.52
N LYS A 13 -36.96 -4.72 -13.62
CA LYS A 13 -36.52 -5.39 -14.85
C LYS A 13 -35.32 -4.61 -15.41
N ARG A 14 -34.13 -5.20 -15.34
CA ARG A 14 -32.92 -4.69 -15.99
C ARG A 14 -33.17 -4.60 -17.49
N ARG A 15 -33.37 -3.39 -18.02
CA ARG A 15 -33.38 -3.15 -19.47
C ARG A 15 -31.94 -3.31 -19.96
N LYS A 16 -31.70 -4.22 -20.91
CA LYS A 16 -30.41 -4.31 -21.60
C LYS A 16 -30.17 -3.00 -22.35
N LEU A 17 -29.12 -2.27 -21.98
CA LEU A 17 -28.65 -1.14 -22.77
C LEU A 17 -28.05 -1.71 -24.06
N ALA A 18 -28.69 -1.44 -25.19
CA ALA A 18 -28.15 -1.79 -26.50
C ALA A 18 -27.08 -0.75 -26.86
N ILE A 19 -25.86 -0.96 -26.36
CA ILE A 19 -24.71 -0.11 -26.71
C ILE A 19 -24.30 -0.44 -28.14
N ASN A 20 -24.46 0.54 -29.04
CA ASN A 20 -23.99 0.44 -30.41
C ASN A 20 -22.52 0.88 -30.48
N TRP A 21 -21.61 -0.09 -30.42
CA TRP A 21 -20.16 0.15 -30.46
C TRP A 21 -19.70 0.88 -31.72
N LYS A 22 -20.43 0.77 -32.84
CA LYS A 22 -20.07 1.44 -34.10
C LYS A 22 -20.30 2.95 -34.07
N GLN A 23 -21.10 3.46 -33.13
CA GLN A 23 -21.29 4.90 -32.91
C GLN A 23 -20.30 5.48 -31.91
N LEU A 24 -19.63 4.65 -31.11
CA LEU A 24 -18.69 5.10 -30.07
C LEU A 24 -17.28 5.30 -30.59
N VAL A 25 -16.91 4.63 -31.68
CA VAL A 25 -15.62 4.87 -32.35
C VAL A 25 -15.82 5.93 -33.41
N PRO A 26 -15.15 7.09 -33.33
CA PRO A 26 -15.19 8.11 -34.37
C PRO A 26 -14.81 7.48 -35.72
N SER A 27 -15.78 7.41 -36.63
CA SER A 27 -15.53 7.01 -38.01
C SER A 27 -15.01 8.23 -38.76
N SER A 28 -13.74 8.60 -38.57
CA SER A 28 -13.11 9.55 -39.50
C SER A 28 -11.59 9.49 -39.46
N SER A 29 -11.05 9.21 -40.64
CA SER A 29 -9.88 9.85 -41.23
C SER A 29 -8.61 10.01 -40.36
N GLY A 30 -7.67 9.10 -40.61
CA GLY A 30 -6.43 9.57 -41.24
C GLY A 30 -5.38 10.28 -40.39
N ASP A 31 -5.27 9.97 -39.09
CA ASP A 31 -4.00 10.13 -38.39
C ASP A 31 -3.74 8.85 -37.59
N ASP A 32 -2.73 8.09 -38.03
CA ASP A 32 -2.24 6.91 -37.35
C ASP A 32 -1.42 7.37 -36.13
N ASP A 33 -2.13 7.89 -35.12
CA ASP A 33 -1.63 8.14 -33.75
C ASP A 33 -1.40 6.79 -33.06
N ARG A 34 -0.60 5.93 -33.69
CA ARG A 34 -0.27 4.61 -33.18
C ARG A 34 0.54 4.83 -31.91
N PRO A 35 0.06 4.38 -30.74
CA PRO A 35 0.86 4.46 -29.53
C PRO A 35 2.17 3.72 -29.76
N THR A 36 3.28 4.33 -29.33
CA THR A 36 4.64 3.77 -29.48
C THR A 36 4.66 2.29 -29.08
N GLU A 37 5.16 1.42 -29.97
CA GLU A 37 5.23 -0.02 -29.72
C GLU A 37 6.11 -0.29 -28.48
N LEU A 38 5.47 -0.73 -27.40
CA LEU A 38 6.14 -1.18 -26.18
C LEU A 38 6.86 -2.50 -26.47
N LEU A 39 8.16 -2.42 -26.76
CA LEU A 39 9.04 -3.57 -26.89
C LEU A 39 9.25 -4.23 -25.51
N VAL A 40 8.41 -5.23 -25.19
CA VAL A 40 8.58 -6.07 -24.00
C VAL A 40 9.71 -7.07 -24.26
N THR A 41 10.94 -6.74 -23.83
CA THR A 41 12.06 -7.68 -23.86
C THR A 41 11.98 -8.64 -22.67
N SER A 42 11.25 -9.75 -22.84
CA SER A 42 11.22 -10.79 -21.80
C SER A 42 12.52 -11.62 -21.87
N LYS A 43 13.39 -11.46 -20.88
CA LYS A 43 14.51 -12.39 -20.66
C LYS A 43 13.89 -13.70 -20.17
N ARG A 44 13.85 -14.73 -21.02
CA ARG A 44 13.29 -16.06 -20.69
C ARG A 44 13.97 -16.60 -19.43
N LYS A 45 13.26 -16.55 -18.31
CA LYS A 45 13.59 -17.37 -17.13
C LYS A 45 13.05 -18.76 -17.45
N SER A 46 13.93 -19.75 -17.45
CA SER A 46 13.59 -21.14 -17.76
C SER A 46 12.45 -21.64 -16.87
N LYS A 47 11.52 -22.35 -17.50
CA LYS A 47 10.39 -23.03 -16.88
C LYS A 47 10.86 -23.94 -15.72
N CYS A 48 10.40 -23.65 -14.51
CA CYS A 48 10.04 -24.66 -13.53
C CYS A 48 8.62 -24.34 -13.10
N GLY A 49 7.68 -25.26 -13.36
CA GLY A 49 6.27 -25.06 -13.09
C GLY A 49 6.01 -24.91 -11.59
N ARG A 50 5.78 -23.68 -11.15
CA ARG A 50 5.07 -23.34 -9.91
C ARG A 50 4.16 -22.17 -10.23
N SER A 51 2.93 -22.26 -9.73
CA SER A 51 1.82 -21.33 -9.88
C SER A 51 2.27 -19.86 -10.02
N GLU A 52 1.95 -19.25 -11.15
CA GLU A 52 2.34 -17.87 -11.53
C GLU A 52 1.50 -16.79 -10.81
N GLY A 53 0.67 -17.18 -9.84
CA GLY A 53 -0.23 -16.28 -9.11
C GLY A 53 0.37 -15.63 -7.86
N ASP A 54 1.37 -16.24 -7.21
CA ASP A 54 1.80 -15.80 -5.86
C ASP A 54 2.85 -14.67 -5.88
N ALA A 55 3.67 -14.59 -6.93
CA ALA A 55 4.76 -13.62 -6.97
C ALA A 55 4.27 -12.18 -7.22
N GLN A 56 3.22 -12.01 -8.04
CA GLN A 56 2.70 -10.69 -8.39
C GLN A 56 1.84 -10.06 -7.28
N GLU A 57 1.19 -10.87 -6.43
CA GLU A 57 0.45 -10.35 -5.26
C GLU A 57 1.41 -9.72 -4.24
N ASN A 58 2.57 -10.33 -4.00
CA ASN A 58 3.49 -9.91 -2.95
C ASN A 58 4.07 -8.51 -3.21
N ASP A 59 4.53 -8.24 -4.44
CA ASP A 59 5.12 -6.95 -4.82
C ASP A 59 4.11 -5.80 -4.68
N LYS A 60 2.82 -6.06 -4.94
CA LYS A 60 1.75 -5.05 -4.83
C LYS A 60 1.38 -4.78 -3.38
N GLU A 61 1.32 -5.82 -2.55
CA GLU A 61 1.03 -5.71 -1.12
C GLU A 61 2.13 -4.96 -0.36
N ASP A 62 3.40 -5.12 -0.76
CA ASP A 62 4.53 -4.38 -0.19
C ASP A 62 4.44 -2.87 -0.45
N LEU A 63 4.06 -2.48 -1.68
CA LEU A 63 3.76 -1.07 -2.00
C LEU A 63 2.60 -0.53 -1.17
N GLU A 64 1.57 -1.34 -0.93
CA GLU A 64 0.44 -0.96 -0.09
C GLU A 64 0.88 -0.71 1.36
N LEU A 65 1.70 -1.58 1.94
CA LEU A 65 2.24 -1.44 3.30
C LEU A 65 3.03 -0.15 3.51
N GLN A 66 3.81 0.27 2.50
CA GLN A 66 4.58 1.52 2.57
C GLN A 66 3.70 2.77 2.67
N THR A 67 2.51 2.72 2.07
CA THR A 67 1.57 3.86 2.08
C THR A 67 0.71 3.94 3.35
N LYS A 68 0.61 2.85 4.13
CA LYS A 68 -0.20 2.79 5.35
C LYS A 68 0.43 3.52 6.53
N SER A 69 -0.40 4.14 7.36
CA SER A 69 0.04 4.76 8.61
C SER A 69 0.45 3.70 9.65
N TYR A 70 1.14 4.15 10.71
CA TYR A 70 1.51 3.26 11.82
C TYR A 70 0.29 2.68 12.54
N ASP A 71 -0.75 3.51 12.71
CA ASP A 71 -2.00 3.11 13.36
C ASP A 71 -2.76 2.09 12.52
N ASP A 72 -2.83 2.29 11.21
CA ASP A 72 -3.49 1.34 10.29
C ASP A 72 -2.84 -0.05 10.33
N ILE A 73 -1.50 -0.10 10.36
CA ILE A 73 -0.76 -1.36 10.47
C ILE A 73 -1.06 -2.05 11.80
N THR A 74 -1.03 -1.29 12.89
CA THR A 74 -1.28 -1.81 14.24
C THR A 74 -2.72 -2.33 14.37
N GLU A 75 -3.70 -1.59 13.85
CA GLU A 75 -5.09 -2.01 13.85
C GLU A 75 -5.30 -3.28 13.01
N TYR A 76 -4.69 -3.33 11.82
CA TYR A 76 -4.75 -4.49 10.95
C TYR A 76 -4.20 -5.74 11.66
N ILE A 77 -3.04 -5.64 12.30
CA ILE A 77 -2.43 -6.75 13.08
C ILE A 77 -3.40 -7.20 14.17
N ALA A 78 -3.95 -6.28 14.96
CA ALA A 78 -4.86 -6.60 16.07
C ALA A 78 -6.17 -7.26 15.58
N ARG A 79 -6.67 -6.86 14.41
CA ARG A 79 -7.86 -7.46 13.79
C ARG A 79 -7.55 -8.85 13.22
N SER A 80 -6.46 -8.97 12.48
CA SER A 80 -6.02 -10.22 11.85
C SER A 80 -5.70 -11.31 12.88
N LYS A 81 -5.12 -10.95 14.03
CA LYS A 81 -4.94 -11.88 15.17
C LYS A 81 -6.27 -12.46 15.68
N ARG A 82 -7.30 -11.63 15.79
CA ARG A 82 -8.65 -12.08 16.20
C ARG A 82 -9.28 -13.00 15.15
N PHE A 83 -9.10 -12.70 13.86
CA PHE A 83 -9.56 -13.56 12.78
C PHE A 83 -8.82 -14.89 12.75
N LEU A 84 -7.52 -14.91 13.03
CA LEU A 84 -6.76 -16.14 13.10
C LEU A 84 -7.31 -17.08 14.17
N VAL A 85 -7.64 -16.58 15.36
CA VAL A 85 -8.23 -17.39 16.44
C VAL A 85 -9.62 -17.93 16.08
N THR A 86 -10.41 -17.16 15.34
CA THR A 86 -11.85 -17.48 15.12
C THR A 86 -12.15 -18.21 13.82
N LEU A 87 -11.31 -18.02 12.79
CA LEU A 87 -11.57 -18.46 11.43
C LEU A 87 -10.51 -19.42 10.88
N SER A 88 -9.29 -19.48 11.43
CA SER A 88 -8.19 -20.28 10.84
C SER A 88 -8.60 -21.72 10.56
N ASP A 89 -9.16 -22.41 11.56
CA ASP A 89 -9.59 -23.83 11.43
C ASP A 89 -10.76 -24.04 10.46
N LYS A 90 -11.50 -22.98 10.13
CA LYS A 90 -12.64 -23.02 9.20
C LYS A 90 -12.22 -22.72 7.76
N LEU A 91 -11.00 -22.24 7.55
CA LEU A 91 -10.48 -21.92 6.23
C LEU A 91 -9.86 -23.16 5.56
N PRO A 92 -9.95 -23.27 4.23
CA PRO A 92 -9.42 -24.42 3.49
C PRO A 92 -7.90 -24.57 3.61
N ASP A 93 -7.18 -23.46 3.80
CA ASP A 93 -5.73 -23.40 3.98
C ASP A 93 -5.33 -23.38 5.47
N ARG A 94 -6.27 -23.62 6.40
CA ARG A 94 -6.07 -23.49 7.85
C ARG A 94 -5.55 -22.12 8.29
N GLY A 95 -5.82 -21.09 7.50
CA GLY A 95 -5.36 -19.73 7.73
C GLY A 95 -3.88 -19.50 7.42
N GLU A 96 -3.19 -20.38 6.70
CA GLU A 96 -1.78 -20.17 6.33
C GLU A 96 -1.57 -18.88 5.52
N LYS A 97 -2.46 -18.53 4.57
CA LYS A 97 -2.38 -17.23 3.87
C LYS A 97 -2.53 -16.07 4.84
N LEU A 98 -3.48 -16.17 5.78
CA LEU A 98 -3.72 -15.13 6.78
C LEU A 98 -2.52 -14.96 7.72
N LYS A 99 -1.85 -16.06 8.11
CA LYS A 99 -0.61 -16.01 8.91
C LYS A 99 0.52 -15.35 8.12
N ALA A 100 0.71 -15.72 6.85
CA ALA A 100 1.73 -15.13 5.99
C ALA A 100 1.51 -13.62 5.82
N THR A 101 0.27 -13.19 5.60
CA THR A 101 -0.06 -11.76 5.54
C THR A 101 0.18 -11.08 6.89
N LEU A 102 -0.27 -11.67 8.00
CA LEU A 102 -0.04 -11.12 9.35
C LEU A 102 1.45 -10.92 9.64
N GLN A 103 2.29 -11.92 9.33
CA GLN A 103 3.73 -11.86 9.52
C GLN A 103 4.34 -10.65 8.80
N ARG A 104 3.97 -10.42 7.54
CA ARG A 104 4.47 -9.26 6.78
C ARG A 104 4.15 -7.92 7.44
N TYR A 105 2.94 -7.78 8.02
CA TYR A 105 2.57 -6.57 8.73
C TYR A 105 3.37 -6.41 10.04
N GLU A 106 3.63 -7.51 10.76
CA GLU A 106 4.45 -7.49 11.97
C GLU A 106 5.90 -7.13 11.66
N ASP A 107 6.48 -7.69 10.60
CA ASP A 107 7.84 -7.39 10.13
C ASP A 107 7.97 -5.90 9.73
N GLU A 108 6.97 -5.35 9.04
CA GLU A 108 6.96 -3.92 8.68
C GLU A 108 6.85 -3.02 9.92
N LEU A 109 6.04 -3.41 10.92
CA LEU A 109 5.94 -2.69 12.19
C LEU A 109 7.28 -2.70 12.94
N GLU A 110 7.94 -3.86 12.99
CA GLU A 110 9.27 -4.00 13.60
C GLU A 110 10.30 -3.12 12.88
N ARG A 111 10.30 -3.13 11.55
CA ARG A 111 11.19 -2.28 10.73
C ARG A 111 11.00 -0.79 11.07
N ARG A 112 9.74 -0.33 11.20
CA ARG A 112 9.44 1.07 11.59
C ARG A 112 9.94 1.38 13.00
N ASN A 113 9.70 0.49 13.96
CA ASN A 113 10.16 0.67 15.34
C ASN A 113 11.69 0.75 15.44
N LYS A 114 12.41 -0.09 14.71
CA LYS A 114 13.87 -0.06 14.65
C LYS A 114 14.38 1.28 14.12
N LEU A 115 13.77 1.79 13.05
CA LEU A 115 14.14 3.10 12.50
C LEU A 115 13.89 4.25 13.49
N GLU A 116 12.79 4.22 14.23
CA GLU A 116 12.52 5.23 15.27
C GLU A 116 13.52 5.16 16.43
N LEU A 117 13.91 3.95 16.85
CA LEU A 117 14.96 3.75 17.85
C LEU A 117 16.31 4.31 17.36
N GLU A 118 16.69 4.03 16.12
CA GLU A 118 17.93 4.55 15.54
C GLU A 118 17.91 6.07 15.39
N LYS A 119 16.77 6.66 14.99
CA LYS A 119 16.60 8.12 14.91
C LYS A 119 16.74 8.77 16.28
N SER A 120 16.03 8.24 17.28
CA SER A 120 16.09 8.75 18.65
C SER A 120 17.50 8.62 19.25
N ALA A 121 18.18 7.49 19.03
CA ALA A 121 19.57 7.32 19.44
C ALA A 121 20.52 8.34 18.80
N LYS A 122 20.35 8.63 17.50
CA LYS A 122 21.14 9.66 16.79
C LYS A 122 20.88 11.06 17.34
N LEU A 123 19.62 11.40 17.62
CA LEU A 123 19.26 12.70 18.19
C LEU A 123 19.85 12.89 19.59
N LEU A 124 19.82 11.86 20.43
CA LEU A 124 20.46 11.87 21.74
C LEU A 124 21.98 12.08 21.62
N PHE A 125 22.64 11.41 20.67
CA PHE A 125 24.07 11.57 20.44
C PHE A 125 24.45 12.99 20.00
N LEU A 126 23.62 13.63 19.15
CA LEU A 126 23.85 15.01 18.71
C LEU A 126 23.60 16.05 19.81
N GLN A 127 22.67 15.80 20.73
CA GLN A 127 22.44 16.67 21.90
C GLN A 127 23.57 16.60 22.94
N VAL A 128 24.40 15.56 22.92
CA VAL A 128 25.51 15.38 23.86
C VAL A 128 26.82 16.00 23.35
N LEU A 129 26.86 16.55 22.13
CA LEU A 129 28.01 17.37 21.72
C LEU A 129 28.06 18.63 22.58
N PRO A 130 29.13 18.86 23.37
CA PRO A 130 29.25 20.09 24.13
C PRO A 130 29.25 21.22 23.11
N GLU A 131 28.33 22.18 23.29
CA GLU A 131 28.38 23.43 22.52
C GLU A 131 29.77 24.03 22.71
N ALA A 132 30.60 23.87 21.68
CA ALA A 132 31.86 24.57 21.60
C ALA A 132 31.49 26.04 21.64
N LYS A 133 31.69 26.66 22.80
CA LYS A 133 31.44 28.08 23.04
C LYS A 133 32.31 28.87 22.08
N GLY A 134 31.79 29.11 20.88
CA GLY A 134 32.32 30.04 19.91
C GLY A 134 32.24 31.42 20.55
N ASN A 135 33.35 31.84 21.12
CA ASN A 135 33.63 33.21 21.48
C ASN A 135 33.50 34.07 20.21
N VAL A 136 32.32 34.63 20.00
CA VAL A 136 32.06 35.68 19.01
C VAL A 136 32.85 36.92 19.46
N THR A 137 34.10 37.02 19.04
CA THR A 137 34.86 38.27 19.12
C THR A 137 34.30 39.22 18.07
N ARG A 138 33.37 40.07 18.50
CA ARG A 138 32.90 41.23 17.72
C ARG A 138 34.07 42.21 17.61
N SER A 139 34.86 42.10 16.54
CA SER A 139 35.95 43.04 16.24
C SER A 139 35.41 44.29 15.55
N LEU A 140 35.75 45.44 16.12
CA LEU A 140 35.53 46.82 15.68
C LEU A 140 36.03 47.12 14.27
N HIS A 141 35.21 47.78 13.44
CA HIS A 141 35.71 48.84 12.54
C HIS A 141 34.60 49.77 12.02
N HIS A 142 34.42 50.92 12.66
CA HIS A 142 33.71 52.09 12.13
C HIS A 142 34.12 53.26 13.05
N GLN A 143 34.68 54.39 12.64
CA GLN A 143 35.03 54.96 11.34
C GLN A 143 36.03 56.08 11.70
N GLN A 144 37.13 56.22 10.97
CA GLN A 144 37.96 57.42 11.06
C GLN A 144 37.48 58.47 10.06
N CYS A 145 37.47 59.72 10.54
CA CYS A 145 37.37 61.01 9.85
C CYS A 145 36.02 61.43 9.30
#